data_AF-A0A7M2X6P0-F1
#
_entry.id   AF-A0A7M2X6P0-F1
#
_cell.length_a   1.000
_cell.length_b   1.000
_cell.length_c   1.000
_cell.angle_alpha   90.00
_cell.angle_beta   90.00
_cell.angle_gamma   90.00
#
_symmetry.space_group_name_H-M   'P 1'
#
loop_
_entity.id
_entity.type
_entity.pdbx_description
1 polymer ?
#
loop_
_entity_poly.entity_id
_entity_poly.type
_entity_poly.pdbx_seq_one_letter_code
_entity_poly.pdbx_strand_id
1 'polypeptide(L)'
;MPGVALIVLRCFPVFAVLTLLATPARAEWMSGAQLNEACSAKAPVDRAMCLSYVIGVLDGFRSMERPPKVPDDVSAGQVRDVVATYLASHDEAQTLQGRMVVKAAIADAWPDIQPKVAPPPKRKAPAKTTRKTRRRS
;
A
#
# COMPACT_ATOMS: atom_id res chain seq x y z
N MET A 1 24.89 -52.78 10.39
CA MET A 1 24.20 -52.17 9.23
C MET A 1 24.40 -50.65 9.25
N PRO A 2 25.49 -50.10 8.68
CA PRO A 2 25.79 -48.67 8.68
C PRO A 2 25.49 -48.09 7.28
N GLY A 3 24.21 -47.99 6.91
CA GLY A 3 23.80 -47.60 5.55
C GLY A 3 22.82 -46.43 5.47
N VAL A 4 22.26 -45.99 6.60
CA VAL A 4 21.15 -45.02 6.60
C VAL A 4 21.63 -43.58 6.87
N ALA A 5 22.77 -43.41 7.54
CA ALA A 5 23.28 -42.08 7.90
C ALA A 5 23.92 -41.28 6.75
N LEU A 6 24.35 -41.95 5.67
CA LEU A 6 25.09 -41.30 4.58
C LEU A 6 24.19 -40.67 3.50
N ILE A 7 22.91 -41.04 3.45
CA ILE A 7 21.96 -40.54 2.43
C ILE A 7 21.42 -39.16 2.81
N VAL A 8 21.28 -38.86 4.11
CA VAL A 8 20.73 -37.59 4.60
C VAL A 8 21.70 -36.42 4.37
N LEU A 9 23.01 -36.69 4.30
CA LEU A 9 24.04 -35.64 4.22
C LEU A 9 24.30 -35.13 2.78
N ARG A 10 23.82 -35.83 1.75
CA ARG A 10 24.03 -35.44 0.34
C ARG A 10 22.92 -34.58 -0.27
N CYS A 11 21.79 -34.40 0.41
CA CYS A 11 20.69 -33.54 -0.05
C CYS A 11 20.71 -32.12 0.57
N PHE A 12 21.62 -31.86 1.51
CA PHE A 12 21.73 -30.57 2.21
C PHE A 12 22.07 -29.35 1.31
N PRO A 13 22.89 -29.44 0.24
CA PRO A 13 23.19 -28.25 -0.56
C PRO A 13 22.04 -27.85 -1.48
N VAL A 14 21.12 -28.77 -1.81
CA VAL A 14 19.98 -28.49 -2.70
C VAL A 14 18.91 -27.65 -1.96
N PHE A 15 18.68 -27.93 -0.68
CA PHE A 15 17.72 -27.17 0.13
C PHE A 15 18.15 -25.72 0.39
N ALA A 16 19.47 -25.47 0.48
CA ALA A 16 20.02 -24.14 0.71
C ALA A 16 19.91 -23.21 -0.51
N VAL A 17 19.84 -23.75 -1.74
CA VAL A 17 19.67 -22.94 -2.96
C VAL A 17 18.21 -22.52 -3.17
N LEU A 18 17.24 -23.33 -2.72
CA LEU A 18 15.81 -23.02 -2.87
C LEU A 18 15.34 -21.84 -2.00
N THR A 19 16.01 -21.54 -0.88
CA THR A 19 15.61 -20.43 0.00
C THR A 19 16.03 -19.06 -0.54
N LEU A 20 16.97 -18.99 -1.48
CA LEU A 20 17.39 -17.72 -2.11
C LEU A 20 16.43 -17.23 -3.22
N LEU A 21 15.47 -18.06 -3.64
CA LEU A 21 14.46 -17.69 -4.64
C LEU A 21 13.16 -17.15 -4.00
N ALA A 22 13.18 -16.77 -2.73
CA ALA A 22 12.03 -16.17 -2.07
C ALA A 22 11.73 -14.79 -2.68
N THR A 23 10.91 -14.77 -3.74
CA THR A 23 10.33 -13.54 -4.26
C THR A 23 9.46 -12.90 -3.19
N PRO A 24 9.59 -11.59 -2.93
CA PRO A 24 8.75 -10.91 -1.97
C PRO A 24 7.29 -11.07 -2.38
N ALA A 25 6.47 -11.62 -1.48
CA ALA A 25 5.03 -11.65 -1.66
C ALA A 25 4.50 -10.21 -1.68
N ARG A 26 4.12 -9.75 -2.87
CA ARG A 26 3.47 -8.47 -3.10
C ARG A 26 2.00 -8.66 -2.78
N ALA A 27 1.57 -8.17 -1.61
CA ALA A 27 0.19 -8.32 -1.14
C ALA A 27 -0.77 -7.26 -1.72
N GLU A 28 -0.27 -6.38 -2.60
CA GLU A 28 -1.13 -5.46 -3.34
C GLU A 28 -1.90 -6.15 -4.47
N TRP A 29 -3.13 -5.69 -4.73
CA TRP A 29 -3.94 -6.18 -5.84
C TRP A 29 -3.44 -5.70 -7.21
N MET A 30 -2.94 -4.46 -7.29
CA MET A 30 -2.42 -3.84 -8.51
C MET A 30 -1.22 -2.93 -8.23
N SER A 31 -0.29 -2.89 -9.19
CA SER A 31 0.73 -1.83 -9.32
C SER A 31 0.18 -0.62 -10.08
N GLY A 32 0.91 0.50 -10.07
CA GLY A 32 0.60 1.68 -10.86
C GLY A 32 0.60 1.39 -12.36
N ALA A 33 1.51 0.54 -12.86
CA ALA A 33 1.52 0.12 -14.25
C ALA A 33 0.23 -0.64 -14.66
N GLN A 34 -0.20 -1.61 -13.84
CA GLN A 34 -1.45 -2.34 -14.09
C GLN A 34 -2.67 -1.43 -13.99
N LEU A 35 -2.64 -0.46 -13.07
CA LEU A 35 -3.69 0.55 -12.96
C LEU A 35 -3.73 1.45 -14.21
N ASN A 36 -2.57 1.86 -14.73
CA ASN A 36 -2.48 2.66 -15.96
C ASN A 36 -3.05 1.91 -17.16
N GLU A 37 -2.73 0.62 -17.29
CA GLU A 37 -3.29 -0.23 -18.34
C GLU A 37 -4.83 -0.25 -18.27
N ALA A 38 -5.38 -0.51 -17.08
CA ALA A 38 -6.83 -0.49 -16.88
C ALA A 38 -7.47 0.88 -17.16
N CYS A 39 -6.80 1.98 -16.77
CA CYS A 39 -7.36 3.33 -16.90
C CYS A 39 -7.21 3.95 -18.29
N SER A 40 -6.23 3.50 -19.07
CA SER A 40 -5.99 3.92 -20.46
C SER A 40 -6.75 3.07 -21.49
N ALA A 41 -7.28 1.92 -21.07
CA ALA A 41 -8.06 1.04 -21.92
C ALA A 41 -9.33 1.70 -22.46
N LYS A 42 -9.61 1.44 -23.74
CA LYS A 42 -10.81 1.94 -24.44
C LYS A 42 -12.00 1.01 -24.28
N ALA A 43 -11.76 -0.27 -23.96
CA ALA A 43 -12.84 -1.23 -23.81
C ALA A 43 -13.71 -0.88 -22.59
N PRO A 44 -15.05 -0.95 -22.70
CA PRO A 44 -15.94 -0.56 -21.61
C PRO A 44 -15.71 -1.32 -20.30
N VAL A 45 -15.37 -2.61 -20.39
CA VAL A 45 -15.10 -3.47 -19.22
C VAL A 45 -13.87 -3.00 -18.47
N ASP A 46 -12.76 -2.72 -19.17
CA ASP A 46 -11.52 -2.26 -18.54
C ASP A 46 -11.69 -0.87 -17.91
N ARG A 47 -12.45 0.01 -18.59
CA ARG A 47 -12.81 1.31 -18.03
C ARG A 47 -13.60 1.17 -16.73
N ALA A 48 -14.52 0.20 -16.67
CA ALA A 48 -15.28 -0.11 -15.47
C ALA A 48 -14.38 -0.72 -14.37
N MET A 49 -13.37 -1.51 -14.74
CA MET A 49 -12.37 -2.04 -13.82
C MET A 49 -11.54 -0.92 -13.16
N CYS A 50 -11.03 0.03 -13.95
CA CYS A 50 -10.33 1.20 -13.43
C CYS A 50 -11.22 2.00 -12.47
N LEU A 51 -12.47 2.31 -12.89
CA LEU A 51 -13.43 3.03 -12.05
C LEU A 51 -13.67 2.30 -10.72
N SER A 52 -13.96 1.00 -10.77
CA SER A 52 -14.28 0.19 -9.59
C SER A 52 -13.10 0.10 -8.63
N TYR A 53 -11.88 -0.05 -9.16
CA TYR A 53 -10.68 -0.05 -8.35
C TYR A 53 -10.46 1.30 -7.64
N VAL A 54 -10.56 2.42 -8.37
CA VAL A 54 -10.37 3.77 -7.82
C VAL A 54 -11.36 4.05 -6.68
N ILE A 55 -12.64 3.75 -6.90
CA ILE A 55 -13.67 3.94 -5.87
C ILE A 55 -13.47 2.99 -4.69
N GLY A 56 -13.16 1.71 -4.94
CA GLY A 56 -12.89 0.74 -3.89
C GLY A 56 -11.69 1.11 -3.02
N VAL A 57 -10.63 1.70 -3.62
CA VAL A 57 -9.49 2.22 -2.86
C VAL A 57 -9.90 3.40 -1.97
N LEU A 58 -10.67 4.35 -2.50
CA LEU A 58 -11.17 5.49 -1.73
C LEU A 58 -12.07 5.04 -0.57
N ASP A 59 -12.92 4.05 -0.81
CA ASP A 59 -13.77 3.46 0.22
C ASP A 59 -12.93 2.76 1.30
N GLY A 60 -11.90 2.02 0.90
CA GLY A 60 -10.94 1.40 1.82
C GLY A 60 -10.16 2.41 2.65
N PHE A 61 -10.01 3.65 2.17
CA PHE A 61 -9.34 4.72 2.89
C PHE A 61 -10.20 5.39 3.95
N ARG A 62 -11.53 5.25 3.92
CA ARG A 62 -12.45 5.92 4.86
C ARG A 62 -12.18 5.62 6.33
N SER A 63 -11.54 4.49 6.64
CA SER A 63 -11.17 4.07 8.00
C SER A 63 -9.84 4.65 8.50
N MET A 64 -9.07 5.32 7.65
CA MET A 64 -7.83 5.99 8.07
C MET A 64 -8.14 7.20 8.95
N GLU A 65 -7.21 7.56 9.83
CA GLU A 65 -7.31 8.81 10.62
C GLU A 65 -7.42 10.05 9.71
N ARG A 66 -6.84 9.98 8.51
CA ARG A 66 -6.80 11.06 7.52
C ARG A 66 -7.04 10.50 6.12
N PRO A 67 -8.31 10.25 5.74
CA PRO A 67 -8.65 9.80 4.40
C PRO A 67 -8.38 10.93 3.39
N PRO A 68 -7.87 10.64 2.18
CA PRO A 68 -7.85 11.62 1.11
C PRO A 68 -9.27 12.07 0.81
N LYS A 69 -9.44 13.36 0.54
CA LYS A 69 -10.75 13.96 0.27
C LYS A 69 -10.94 14.24 -1.21
N VAL A 70 -12.17 14.08 -1.64
CA VAL A 70 -12.69 14.37 -2.97
C VAL A 70 -13.84 15.37 -2.78
N PRO A 71 -14.01 16.38 -3.65
CA PRO A 71 -15.15 17.30 -3.57
C PRO A 71 -16.50 16.58 -3.66
N ASP A 72 -17.53 17.12 -3.01
CA ASP A 72 -18.86 16.48 -2.98
C ASP A 72 -19.60 16.57 -4.33
N ASP A 73 -19.20 17.50 -5.20
CA ASP A 73 -19.81 17.78 -6.50
C ASP A 73 -19.15 17.06 -7.67
N VAL A 74 -18.09 16.26 -7.44
CA VAL A 74 -17.46 15.47 -8.50
C VAL A 74 -18.01 14.05 -8.58
N SER A 75 -18.31 13.63 -9.80
CA SER A 75 -18.74 12.27 -10.11
C SER A 75 -17.60 11.26 -9.97
N ALA A 76 -17.94 10.00 -9.73
CA ALA A 76 -16.97 8.89 -9.74
C ALA A 76 -16.20 8.80 -11.08
N GLY A 77 -16.86 9.15 -12.20
CA GLY A 77 -16.22 9.24 -13.51
C GLY A 77 -15.10 10.27 -13.57
N GLN A 78 -15.33 11.47 -13.02
CA GLN A 78 -14.31 12.53 -12.92
C GLN A 78 -13.17 12.13 -11.98
N VAL A 79 -13.46 11.46 -10.87
CA VAL A 79 -12.43 10.92 -9.97
C VAL A 79 -11.52 9.92 -10.70
N ARG A 80 -12.10 9.04 -11.53
CA ARG A 80 -11.34 8.13 -12.40
C ARG A 80 -10.46 8.90 -13.39
N ASP A 81 -11.01 9.93 -14.03
CA ASP A 81 -10.29 10.75 -15.01
C ASP A 81 -9.09 11.49 -14.38
N VAL A 82 -9.23 11.96 -13.14
CA VAL A 82 -8.12 12.52 -12.34
C VAL A 82 -6.99 11.51 -12.17
N VAL A 83 -7.32 10.28 -11.74
CA VAL A 83 -6.31 9.23 -11.55
C VAL A 83 -5.65 8.84 -12.86
N ALA A 84 -6.43 8.71 -13.95
CA ALA A 84 -5.90 8.39 -15.27
C ALA A 84 -4.95 9.49 -15.77
N THR A 85 -5.31 10.76 -15.55
CA THR A 85 -4.48 11.91 -15.92
C THR A 85 -3.17 11.91 -15.14
N TYR A 86 -3.23 11.66 -13.82
CA TYR A 86 -2.04 11.57 -12.98
C TYR A 86 -1.08 10.46 -13.45
N LEU A 87 -1.61 9.27 -13.77
CA LEU A 87 -0.83 8.15 -14.29
C LEU A 87 -0.16 8.44 -15.63
N ALA A 88 -0.80 9.24 -16.48
CA ALA A 88 -0.25 9.64 -17.77
C ALA A 88 0.87 10.68 -17.65
N SER A 89 0.94 11.44 -16.55
CA SER A 89 1.93 12.50 -16.34
C SER A 89 3.01 12.18 -15.30
N HIS A 90 2.97 11.02 -14.65
CA HIS A 90 3.91 10.61 -13.59
C HIS A 90 4.43 9.18 -13.83
N ASP A 91 5.51 9.04 -14.60
CA ASP A 91 6.10 7.73 -14.92
C ASP A 91 6.59 6.99 -13.66
N GLU A 92 7.04 7.72 -12.64
CA GLU A 92 7.47 7.15 -11.37
C GLU A 92 6.32 6.41 -10.64
N ALA A 93 5.07 6.81 -10.89
CA ALA A 93 3.89 6.20 -10.30
C ALA A 93 3.70 4.75 -10.74
N GLN A 94 4.23 4.35 -11.91
CA GLN A 94 4.07 3.00 -12.44
C GLN A 94 4.64 1.91 -11.51
N THR A 95 5.68 2.25 -10.76
CA THR A 95 6.36 1.32 -9.84
C THR A 95 5.71 1.23 -8.46
N LEU A 96 4.79 2.15 -8.15
CA LEU A 96 4.11 2.21 -6.86
C LEU A 96 2.96 1.20 -6.79
N GLN A 97 2.48 0.94 -5.58
CA GLN A 97 1.21 0.23 -5.41
C GLN A 97 0.06 1.09 -5.91
N GLY A 98 -0.91 0.51 -6.62
CA GLY A 98 -2.03 1.26 -7.22
C GLY A 98 -2.79 2.11 -6.20
N ARG A 99 -3.01 1.61 -4.98
CA ARG A 99 -3.64 2.38 -3.89
C ARG A 99 -2.87 3.65 -3.52
N MET A 100 -1.55 3.61 -3.57
CA MET A 100 -0.69 4.76 -3.28
C MET A 100 -0.76 5.77 -4.41
N VAL A 101 -0.85 5.30 -5.66
CA VAL A 101 -1.06 6.17 -6.81
C VAL A 101 -2.40 6.89 -6.73
N VAL A 102 -3.50 6.17 -6.42
CA VAL A 102 -4.81 6.79 -6.22
C VAL A 102 -4.74 7.86 -5.13
N LYS A 103 -4.13 7.55 -3.96
CA LYS A 103 -3.99 8.55 -2.90
C LYS A 103 -3.21 9.79 -3.35
N ALA A 104 -2.11 9.60 -4.09
CA ALA A 104 -1.29 10.68 -4.60
C ALA A 104 -2.04 11.55 -5.61
N ALA A 105 -2.70 10.92 -6.60
CA ALA A 105 -3.49 11.60 -7.61
C ALA A 105 -4.61 12.48 -7.02
N ILE A 106 -5.30 11.97 -6.01
CA ILE A 106 -6.40 12.69 -5.34
C ILE A 106 -5.85 13.88 -4.54
N ALA A 107 -4.69 13.70 -3.89
CA ALA A 107 -4.04 14.78 -3.15
C ALA A 107 -3.46 15.87 -4.07
N ASP A 108 -2.95 15.47 -5.23
CA ASP A 108 -2.42 16.36 -6.26
C ASP A 108 -3.53 17.18 -6.93
N ALA A 109 -4.67 16.56 -7.25
CA ALA A 109 -5.79 17.25 -7.90
C ALA A 109 -6.53 18.24 -6.99
N TRP A 110 -6.61 17.95 -5.67
CA TRP A 110 -7.34 18.78 -4.72
C TRP A 110 -6.54 19.04 -3.44
N PRO A 111 -5.42 19.78 -3.50
CA PRO A 111 -4.51 19.96 -2.37
C PRO A 111 -5.17 20.70 -1.20
N ASP A 112 -6.05 21.67 -1.47
CA ASP A 112 -6.61 22.57 -0.46
C ASP A 112 -7.57 21.90 0.52
N ILE A 113 -8.22 20.81 0.09
CA ILE A 113 -9.18 20.07 0.91
C ILE A 113 -8.55 18.86 1.62
N GLN A 114 -7.29 18.54 1.33
CA GLN A 114 -6.65 17.38 1.95
C GLN A 114 -6.45 17.59 3.46
N PRO A 115 -6.57 16.53 4.27
CA PRO A 115 -6.24 16.62 5.69
C PRO A 115 -4.78 17.03 5.88
N LYS A 116 -4.54 18.17 6.55
CA LYS A 116 -3.19 18.66 6.84
C LYS A 116 -2.46 17.69 7.76
N VAL A 117 -1.16 17.51 7.52
CA VAL A 117 -0.31 16.73 8.42
C VAL A 117 -0.19 17.51 9.74
N ALA A 118 -0.91 17.10 10.78
CA ALA A 118 -0.68 17.65 12.11
C ALA A 118 0.76 17.35 12.55
N PRO A 119 1.42 18.29 13.26
CA PRO A 119 2.75 18.07 13.80
C PRO A 119 2.79 16.77 14.62
N PRO A 120 3.90 16.02 14.59
CA PRO A 120 4.03 14.82 15.39
C PRO A 120 3.74 15.13 16.87
N PRO A 121 3.00 14.27 17.58
CA PRO A 121 2.68 14.52 18.98
C PRO A 121 3.98 14.69 19.75
N LYS A 122 4.11 15.80 20.49
CA LYS A 122 5.26 16.03 21.39
C LYS A 122 5.35 14.81 22.30
N ARG A 123 6.46 14.05 22.21
CA ARG A 123 6.73 12.89 23.08
C ARG A 123 6.47 13.31 24.52
N LYS A 124 5.43 12.75 25.16
CA LYS A 124 5.26 12.91 26.60
C LYS A 124 6.48 12.25 27.25
N ALA A 125 7.18 12.99 28.10
CA ALA A 125 8.33 12.47 28.83
C ALA A 125 7.92 11.16 29.54
N PRO A 126 8.77 10.13 29.54
CA PRO A 126 8.44 8.86 30.17
C PRO A 126 8.05 9.09 31.63
N ALA A 127 6.87 8.59 32.01
CA ALA A 127 6.41 8.65 33.38
C ALA A 127 7.47 7.99 34.29
N LYS A 128 7.99 8.74 35.26
CA LYS A 128 8.94 8.21 36.25
C LYS A 128 8.21 7.14 37.09
N THR A 129 8.44 5.86 36.78
CA THR A 129 7.97 4.74 37.59
C THR A 129 8.58 4.85 38.99
N THR A 130 7.81 5.33 39.96
CA THR A 130 8.23 5.35 41.36
C THR A 130 8.18 3.92 41.88
N ARG A 131 9.32 3.22 41.85
CA ARG A 131 9.46 1.88 42.43
C ARG A 131 9.28 2.01 43.94
N LYS A 132 8.08 1.72 44.45
CA LYS A 132 7.78 1.70 45.88
C LYS A 132 8.52 0.52 46.50
N THR A 133 9.66 0.77 47.12
CA THR A 133 10.47 -0.23 47.81
C THR A 133 9.69 -0.76 49.01
N ARG A 134 9.11 -1.96 48.88
CA ARG A 134 8.43 -2.67 49.96
C ARG A 134 9.49 -3.10 50.99
N ARG A 135 9.67 -2.30 52.06
CA ARG A 135 10.41 -2.71 53.26
C ARG A 135 9.68 -3.91 53.87
N ARG A 136 10.34 -5.07 53.91
CA ARG A 136 9.94 -6.21 54.74
C ARG A 136 10.29 -5.86 56.19
N SER A 137 9.31 -5.95 57.08
CA SER A 137 9.49 -6.20 58.51
C SER A 137 9.13 -7.65 58.78
#